data_AF-A0A7X6XIL2-F1
#
_entry.id   AF-A0A7X6XIL2-F1
#
_cell.length_a   1.000
_cell.length_b   1.000
_cell.length_c   1.000
_cell.angle_alpha   90.00
_cell.angle_beta   90.00
_cell.angle_gamma   90.00
#
_symmetry.space_group_name_H-M   'P 1'
#
loop_
_entity.id
_entity.type
_entity.pdbx_description
1 polymer ?
#
loop_
_entity_poly.entity_id
_entity_poly.type
_entity_poly.pdbx_seq_one_letter_code
_entity_poly.pdbx_strand_id
1 'polypeptide(L)'
;MRRSLAALAEALARREDPEAARRTIEARLPDQELREAILNQMVEDIVAAHQINPASWETTLVSSGFTLNVGRVWMFSPARWRKWNFPILIDQRLLDGETQRLLEQDGLLQCESGSLFNARWVCVPPERYRELFPRIREAHRAIIPDAARQHKRTPYYIHHSPGVPRYLRLALGRDVPDPAYAAPAPARSQGSQRLLPRQQESQWG
;
A
#
# COMPACT_ATOMS: atom_id res chain seq x y z
N MET A 1 -0.67 -24.90 11.41
CA MET A 1 -1.77 -24.44 12.30
C MET A 1 -2.88 -23.82 11.47
N ARG A 2 -4.06 -24.45 11.39
CA ARG A 2 -5.26 -23.81 10.83
C ARG A 2 -5.80 -22.84 11.87
N ARG A 3 -5.91 -21.55 11.53
CA ARG A 3 -6.65 -20.58 12.37
C ARG A 3 -8.13 -20.98 12.38
N SER A 4 -8.80 -20.86 13.52
CA SER A 4 -10.25 -21.09 13.60
C SER A 4 -10.99 -20.08 12.73
N LEU A 5 -12.19 -20.43 12.26
CA LEU A 5 -13.05 -19.53 11.49
C LEU A 5 -13.35 -18.24 12.27
N ALA A 6 -13.52 -18.33 13.59
CA ALA A 6 -13.70 -17.18 14.48
C ALA A 6 -12.50 -16.23 14.44
N ALA A 7 -11.27 -16.75 14.54
CA ALA A 7 -10.05 -15.93 14.48
C ALA A 7 -9.84 -15.29 13.10
N LEU A 8 -10.30 -15.93 12.02
CA LEU A 8 -10.31 -15.33 10.69
C LEU A 8 -11.34 -14.20 10.59
N ALA A 9 -12.56 -14.42 11.08
CA ALA A 9 -13.62 -13.41 11.07
C ALA A 9 -13.22 -12.16 11.87
N GLU A 10 -12.65 -12.35 13.07
CA GLU A 10 -12.13 -11.25 13.89
C GLU A 10 -11.00 -10.49 13.19
N ALA A 11 -10.06 -11.22 12.56
CA ALA A 11 -8.98 -10.60 11.81
C ALA A 11 -9.49 -9.80 10.59
N LEU A 12 -10.56 -10.26 9.93
CA LEU A 12 -11.20 -9.53 8.82
C LEU A 12 -11.92 -8.28 9.34
N ALA A 13 -12.75 -8.39 10.38
CA ALA A 13 -13.44 -7.26 10.98
C ALA A 13 -12.45 -6.17 11.41
N ARG A 14 -11.32 -6.56 12.04
CA ARG A 14 -10.26 -5.64 12.42
C ARG A 14 -9.65 -4.90 11.22
N ARG A 15 -9.52 -5.54 10.05
CA ARG A 15 -8.95 -4.90 8.85
C ARG A 15 -9.86 -3.86 8.23
N GLU A 16 -11.17 -3.99 8.40
CA GLU A 16 -12.16 -3.06 7.88
C GLU A 16 -12.40 -1.86 8.80
N ASP A 17 -12.10 -2.01 10.09
CA ASP A 17 -12.34 -1.02 11.13
C ASP A 17 -11.27 0.11 11.13
N PRO A 18 -11.64 1.37 10.82
CA PRO A 18 -10.73 2.51 10.92
C PRO A 18 -10.27 2.80 12.36
N GLU A 19 -11.05 2.46 13.39
CA GLU A 19 -10.62 2.63 14.80
C GLU A 19 -9.55 1.61 15.20
N ALA A 20 -9.59 0.40 14.65
CA ALA A 20 -8.50 -0.56 14.78
C ALA A 20 -7.22 -0.07 14.09
N ALA A 21 -7.35 0.55 12.91
CA ALA A 21 -6.22 1.18 12.23
C ALA A 21 -5.65 2.34 13.06
N ARG A 22 -6.50 3.25 13.52
CA ARG A 22 -6.12 4.39 14.39
C ARG A 22 -5.32 3.92 15.61
N ARG A 23 -5.89 3.03 16.42
CA ARG A 23 -5.23 2.52 17.64
C ARG A 23 -3.87 1.89 17.35
N THR A 24 -3.78 1.11 16.27
CA THR A 24 -2.53 0.46 15.88
C THR A 24 -1.48 1.47 15.43
N ILE A 25 -1.89 2.46 14.62
CA ILE A 25 -1.00 3.47 14.05
C ILE A 25 -0.52 4.44 15.13
N GLU A 26 -1.42 4.95 15.98
CA GLU A 26 -1.07 5.86 17.07
C GLU A 26 -0.20 5.18 18.13
N ALA A 27 -0.45 3.91 18.46
CA ALA A 27 0.43 3.16 19.36
C ALA A 27 1.84 2.96 18.77
N ARG A 28 1.94 2.85 17.44
CA ARG A 28 3.22 2.70 16.74
C ARG A 28 3.95 4.02 16.53
N LEU A 29 3.22 5.10 16.32
CA LEU A 29 3.69 6.45 16.03
C LEU A 29 3.04 7.42 17.03
N PRO A 30 3.46 7.44 18.31
CA PRO A 30 2.81 8.25 19.33
C PRO A 30 2.99 9.76 19.11
N ASP A 31 4.16 10.16 18.59
CA ASP A 31 4.45 11.54 18.19
C ASP A 31 3.53 11.97 17.05
N GLN A 32 2.69 12.99 17.31
CA GLN A 32 1.67 13.43 16.37
C GLN A 32 2.26 14.01 15.08
N GLU A 33 3.26 14.87 15.18
CA GLU A 33 3.84 15.54 14.03
C GLU A 33 4.60 14.54 13.13
N LEU A 34 5.33 13.59 13.73
CA LEU A 34 5.98 12.49 12.99
C LEU A 34 4.93 11.59 12.34
N ARG A 35 3.86 11.25 13.07
CA ARG A 35 2.74 10.47 12.54
C ARG A 35 2.13 11.17 11.34
N GLU A 36 1.79 12.45 11.44
CA GLU A 36 1.25 13.24 10.33
C GLU A 36 2.21 13.27 9.12
N ALA A 37 3.52 13.45 9.33
CA ALA A 37 4.50 13.44 8.25
C ALA A 37 4.51 12.10 7.49
N ILE A 38 4.50 10.99 8.23
CA ILE A 38 4.48 9.63 7.68
C ILE A 38 3.17 9.33 6.96
N LEU A 39 2.02 9.69 7.56
CA LEU A 39 0.71 9.44 6.95
C LEU A 39 0.53 10.27 5.68
N ASN A 40 1.02 11.51 5.65
CA ASN A 40 1.03 12.33 4.44
C ASN A 40 1.87 11.68 3.34
N GLN A 41 3.07 11.20 3.64
CA GLN A 41 3.88 10.51 2.65
C GLN A 41 3.18 9.26 2.11
N MET A 42 2.58 8.47 2.98
CA MET A 42 1.83 7.28 2.57
C MET A 42 0.66 7.61 1.64
N VAL A 43 -0.07 8.71 1.88
CA VAL A 43 -1.13 9.18 0.98
C VAL A 43 -0.56 9.58 -0.38
N GLU A 44 0.57 10.29 -0.41
CA GLU A 44 1.23 10.64 -1.67
C GLU A 44 1.63 9.40 -2.48
N ASP A 45 2.18 8.38 -1.81
CA ASP A 45 2.59 7.14 -2.48
C ASP A 45 1.39 6.34 -2.99
N ILE A 46 0.29 6.29 -2.22
CA ILE A 46 -0.99 5.70 -2.65
C ILE A 46 -1.49 6.41 -3.90
N VAL A 47 -1.53 7.75 -3.91
CA VAL A 47 -2.02 8.52 -5.05
C VAL A 47 -1.13 8.29 -6.28
N ALA A 48 0.19 8.33 -6.12
CA ALA A 48 1.13 8.08 -7.21
C ALA A 48 0.97 6.67 -7.81
N ALA A 49 0.88 5.64 -6.98
CA ALA A 49 0.65 4.27 -7.43
C ALA A 49 -0.73 4.11 -8.09
N HIS A 50 -1.76 4.72 -7.51
CA HIS A 50 -3.14 4.64 -7.99
C HIS A 50 -3.29 5.28 -9.37
N GLN A 51 -2.67 6.43 -9.63
CA GLN A 51 -2.70 7.10 -10.94
C GLN A 51 -2.11 6.23 -12.07
N ILE A 52 -1.13 5.40 -11.75
CA ILE A 52 -0.44 4.54 -12.72
C ILE A 52 -1.23 3.25 -12.94
N ASN A 53 -1.64 2.61 -11.85
CA ASN A 53 -2.47 1.41 -11.86
C ASN A 53 -3.26 1.33 -10.55
N PRO A 54 -4.57 1.61 -10.57
CA PRO A 54 -5.46 1.55 -9.39
C PRO A 54 -5.49 0.20 -8.66
N ALA A 55 -5.06 -0.89 -9.31
CA ALA A 55 -5.01 -2.23 -8.72
C ALA A 55 -3.61 -2.62 -8.21
N SER A 56 -2.60 -1.74 -8.35
CA SER A 56 -1.20 -2.07 -8.06
C SER A 56 -0.82 -1.98 -6.59
N TRP A 57 -1.64 -1.37 -5.73
CA TRP A 57 -1.26 -1.12 -4.34
C TRP A 57 -2.25 -1.76 -3.37
N GLU A 58 -1.77 -2.01 -2.14
CA GLU A 58 -2.62 -2.37 -1.01
C GLU A 58 -1.99 -1.92 0.30
N THR A 59 -2.85 -1.59 1.27
CA THR A 59 -2.45 -1.37 2.66
C THR A 59 -2.74 -2.57 3.54
N THR A 60 -1.76 -3.03 4.31
CA THR A 60 -1.94 -4.11 5.28
C THR A 60 -1.91 -3.56 6.70
N LEU A 61 -2.84 -4.02 7.55
CA LEU A 61 -2.84 -3.76 9.00
C LEU A 61 -2.46 -5.03 9.77
N VAL A 62 -1.45 -4.93 10.62
CA VAL A 62 -1.04 -5.99 11.55
C VAL A 62 -0.97 -5.45 12.97
N SER A 63 -0.82 -6.31 13.97
CA SER A 63 -0.75 -5.86 15.37
C SER A 63 0.42 -4.91 15.66
N SER A 64 1.52 -5.02 14.90
CA SER A 64 2.73 -4.23 15.10
C SER A 64 2.79 -2.94 14.27
N GLY A 65 1.78 -2.65 13.44
CA GLY A 65 1.75 -1.46 12.60
C GLY A 65 1.01 -1.67 11.28
N PHE A 66 1.45 -0.95 10.27
CA PHE A 66 0.86 -0.93 8.94
C PHE A 66 1.94 -1.00 7.85
N THR A 67 1.52 -1.27 6.63
CA THR A 67 2.40 -1.37 5.46
C THR A 67 1.66 -0.89 4.22
N LEU A 68 2.36 -0.16 3.36
CA LEU A 68 1.97 0.04 1.96
C LEU A 68 2.78 -0.92 1.10
N ASN A 69 2.09 -1.66 0.24
CA ASN A 69 2.69 -2.47 -0.81
C ASN A 69 2.32 -1.87 -2.16
N VAL A 70 3.26 -1.89 -3.10
CA VAL A 70 3.03 -1.51 -4.50
C VAL A 70 3.66 -2.59 -5.37
N GLY A 71 2.89 -3.18 -6.28
CA GLY A 71 3.28 -4.38 -7.01
C GLY A 71 3.65 -5.51 -6.05
N ARG A 72 4.86 -6.06 -6.21
CA ARG A 72 5.43 -7.13 -5.36
C ARG A 72 6.32 -6.61 -4.23
N VAL A 73 6.48 -5.30 -4.10
CA VAL A 73 7.36 -4.75 -3.08
C VAL A 73 6.58 -4.13 -1.95
N TRP A 74 7.16 -4.25 -0.75
CA TRP A 74 6.82 -3.32 0.31
C TRP A 74 7.35 -1.97 -0.15
N MET A 75 6.57 -0.91 -0.03
CA MET A 75 7.03 0.43 -0.36
C MET A 75 7.43 1.16 0.93
N PHE A 76 6.63 0.95 1.97
CA PHE A 76 6.74 1.60 3.26
C PHE A 76 6.18 0.69 4.35
N SER A 77 6.96 0.32 5.38
CA SER A 77 6.48 -0.64 6.39
C SER A 77 6.92 -0.36 7.84
N PRO A 78 6.25 0.55 8.55
CA PRO A 78 6.47 0.75 9.99
C PRO A 78 6.26 -0.50 10.87
N ALA A 79 5.67 -1.58 10.33
CA ALA A 79 5.25 -2.74 11.09
C ALA A 79 6.32 -3.81 11.42
N ARG A 80 7.45 -3.90 10.70
CA ARG A 80 8.12 -5.21 10.53
C ARG A 80 9.58 -5.36 10.95
N TRP A 81 10.34 -4.30 11.21
CA TRP A 81 11.79 -4.47 11.41
C TRP A 81 12.26 -4.29 12.87
N ARG A 82 13.20 -5.17 13.26
CA ARG A 82 13.85 -5.21 14.59
C ARG A 82 14.56 -3.86 14.79
N LYS A 83 14.19 -3.15 15.86
CA LYS A 83 14.64 -1.79 16.24
C LYS A 83 13.88 -0.60 15.63
N TRP A 84 12.55 -0.65 15.51
CA TRP A 84 11.72 0.54 15.27
C TRP A 84 11.92 1.29 13.94
N ASN A 85 12.81 0.82 13.07
CA ASN A 85 13.08 1.47 11.80
C ASN A 85 11.93 1.32 10.81
N PHE A 86 11.75 2.35 9.99
CA PHE A 86 10.85 2.39 8.86
C PHE A 86 11.64 1.96 7.61
N PRO A 87 11.46 0.73 7.12
CA PRO A 87 11.96 0.35 5.81
C PRO A 87 11.22 1.17 4.75
N ILE A 88 12.00 1.90 3.96
CA ILE A 88 11.58 2.73 2.83
C ILE A 88 12.34 2.24 1.62
N LEU A 89 11.61 1.86 0.57
CA LEU A 89 12.24 1.38 -0.66
C LEU A 89 12.63 2.56 -1.54
N ILE A 90 13.84 2.54 -2.10
CA ILE A 90 14.33 3.62 -2.96
C ILE A 90 14.95 3.07 -4.23
N ASP A 91 15.04 3.89 -5.27
CA ASP A 91 15.96 3.68 -6.40
C ASP A 91 17.36 4.13 -6.02
N GLN A 92 18.28 3.19 -5.82
CA GLN A 92 19.63 3.48 -5.35
C GLN A 92 20.44 4.33 -6.34
N ARG A 93 20.06 4.35 -7.63
CA ARG A 93 20.76 5.16 -8.65
C ARG A 93 20.61 6.65 -8.43
N LEU A 94 19.57 7.04 -7.69
CA LEU A 94 19.22 8.45 -7.44
C LEU A 94 19.71 8.94 -6.08
N LEU A 95 20.47 8.13 -5.34
CA LEU A 95 21.15 8.64 -4.16
C LEU A 95 22.36 9.47 -4.58
N ASP A 96 22.43 10.69 -4.05
CA ASP A 96 23.65 11.47 -4.13
C ASP A 96 24.75 10.84 -3.24
N GLY A 97 26.01 11.13 -3.56
CA GLY A 97 27.16 10.52 -2.88
C GLY A 97 27.32 10.93 -1.41
N GLU A 98 26.77 12.07 -0.98
CA GLU A 98 26.76 12.46 0.44
C GLU A 98 25.75 11.61 1.21
N THR A 99 24.51 11.55 0.72
CA THR A 99 23.43 10.76 1.32
C THR A 99 23.77 9.27 1.33
N GLN A 100 24.35 8.73 0.25
CA GLN A 100 24.78 7.34 0.25
C GLN A 100 25.81 7.05 1.35
N ARG A 101 26.86 7.88 1.46
CA ARG A 101 27.89 7.70 2.50
C ARG A 101 27.31 7.79 3.91
N LEU A 102 26.43 8.76 4.16
CA LEU A 102 25.75 8.91 5.45
C LEU A 102 24.96 7.63 5.81
N LEU A 103 24.14 7.14 4.89
CA LEU A 103 23.32 5.95 5.11
C LEU A 103 24.15 4.67 5.26
N GLU A 104 25.31 4.56 4.60
CA GLU A 104 26.25 3.45 4.75
C GLU A 104 26.97 3.49 6.11
N GLN A 105 27.51 4.65 6.49
CA GLN A 105 28.20 4.86 7.77
C GLN A 105 27.30 4.55 8.95
N ASP A 106 26.03 4.95 8.86
CA ASP A 106 25.04 4.72 9.90
C ASP A 106 24.39 3.31 9.84
N GLY A 107 24.79 2.48 8.86
CA GLY A 107 24.24 1.13 8.68
C GLY A 107 22.75 1.09 8.33
N LEU A 108 22.23 2.16 7.72
CA LEU A 108 20.81 2.32 7.38
C LEU A 108 20.48 1.75 5.98
N LEU A 109 21.48 1.65 5.10
CA LEU A 109 21.37 1.00 3.79
C LEU A 109 21.36 -0.53 3.92
N GLN A 110 20.20 -1.13 3.70
CA GLN A 110 19.97 -2.57 3.80
C GLN A 110 20.12 -3.28 2.44
N CYS A 111 19.75 -4.57 2.39
CA CYS A 111 19.85 -5.40 1.20
C CYS A 111 19.02 -4.88 0.02
N GLU A 112 19.43 -5.32 -1.17
CA GLU A 112 18.68 -5.10 -2.41
C GLU A 112 17.32 -5.81 -2.36
N SER A 113 16.32 -5.18 -2.97
CA SER A 113 15.03 -5.83 -3.20
C SER A 113 15.15 -6.75 -4.42
N GLY A 114 15.10 -8.06 -4.21
CA GLY A 114 15.10 -9.04 -5.32
C GLY A 114 13.90 -8.94 -6.28
N SER A 115 12.95 -8.02 -6.04
CA SER A 115 11.77 -7.81 -6.87
C SER A 115 11.89 -6.64 -7.84
N LEU A 116 12.82 -5.70 -7.63
CA LEU A 116 12.99 -4.51 -8.47
C LEU A 116 14.48 -4.24 -8.71
N PHE A 117 14.84 -3.99 -9.96
CA PHE A 117 16.22 -3.65 -10.32
C PHE A 117 16.64 -2.32 -9.67
N ASN A 118 17.85 -2.26 -9.11
CA ASN A 118 18.38 -1.10 -8.37
C ASN A 118 17.55 -0.63 -7.16
N ALA A 119 16.58 -1.42 -6.72
CA ALA A 119 15.80 -1.05 -5.55
C ALA A 119 16.53 -1.48 -4.28
N ARG A 120 16.66 -0.56 -3.34
CA ARG A 120 17.34 -0.81 -2.07
C ARG A 120 16.49 -0.35 -0.90
N TRP A 121 16.59 -1.06 0.20
CA TRP A 121 15.90 -0.72 1.43
C TRP A 121 16.73 0.24 2.27
N VAL A 122 16.13 1.34 2.70
CA VAL A 122 16.69 2.22 3.74
C VAL A 122 15.86 2.07 5.00
N CYS A 123 16.49 1.67 6.09
CA CYS A 123 15.83 1.56 7.40
C CYS A 123 15.97 2.87 8.16
N VAL A 124 14.99 3.76 8.03
CA VAL A 124 15.02 5.09 8.67
C VAL A 124 14.52 5.01 10.11
N PRO A 125 15.33 5.38 11.13
CA PRO A 125 14.86 5.46 12.51
C PRO A 125 13.80 6.56 12.67
N PRO A 126 12.77 6.37 13.51
CA PRO A 126 11.70 7.36 13.71
C PRO A 126 12.21 8.76 14.04
N GLU A 127 13.18 8.84 14.94
CA GLU A 127 13.80 10.08 15.43
C GLU A 127 14.60 10.83 14.34
N ARG A 128 15.01 10.14 13.27
CA ARG A 128 15.73 10.73 12.14
C ARG A 128 14.89 10.84 10.88
N TYR A 129 13.61 10.48 10.93
CA TYR A 129 12.75 10.50 9.75
C TYR A 129 12.69 11.89 9.11
N ARG A 130 12.52 12.94 9.92
CA ARG A 130 12.43 14.32 9.42
C ARG A 130 13.73 14.83 8.78
N GLU A 131 14.87 14.29 9.21
CA GLU A 131 16.20 14.61 8.67
C GLU A 131 16.50 13.82 7.39
N LEU A 132 16.32 12.50 7.44
CA LEU A 132 16.77 11.57 6.41
C LEU A 132 15.77 11.43 5.27
N PHE A 133 14.46 11.43 5.58
CA PHE A 133 13.45 11.20 4.55
C PHE A 133 13.49 12.25 3.42
N PRO A 134 13.65 13.56 3.67
CA PRO A 134 13.81 14.55 2.60
C PRO A 134 14.96 14.24 1.63
N ARG A 135 16.09 13.69 2.13
CA ARG A 135 17.25 13.33 1.32
C ARG A 135 17.00 12.14 0.39
N ILE A 136 16.14 11.21 0.80
CA ILE A 136 15.82 10.01 0.01
C ILE A 136 14.46 10.08 -0.69
N ARG A 137 13.72 11.18 -0.53
CA ARG A 137 12.33 11.31 -1.03
C ARG A 137 12.25 11.18 -2.54
N GLU A 138 13.18 11.78 -3.28
CA GLU A 138 13.20 11.68 -4.73
C GLU A 138 13.46 10.24 -5.18
N ALA A 139 14.50 9.61 -4.63
CA ALA A 139 14.82 8.20 -4.88
C ALA A 139 13.66 7.25 -4.52
N HIS A 140 12.94 7.54 -3.44
CA HIS A 140 11.73 6.81 -3.05
C HIS A 140 10.61 6.97 -4.08
N ARG A 141 10.27 8.20 -4.47
CA ARG A 141 9.18 8.45 -5.42
C ARG A 141 9.46 7.85 -6.79
N ALA A 142 10.71 7.88 -7.23
CA ALA A 142 11.12 7.36 -8.53
C ALA A 142 10.92 5.85 -8.70
N ILE A 143 10.90 5.07 -7.60
CA ILE A 143 10.71 3.62 -7.68
C ILE A 143 9.23 3.21 -7.80
N ILE A 144 8.29 4.10 -7.43
CA ILE A 144 6.86 3.81 -7.42
C ILE A 144 6.31 3.44 -8.80
N PRO A 145 6.64 4.15 -9.90
CA PRO A 145 6.17 3.79 -11.23
C PRO A 145 6.59 2.39 -11.68
N ASP A 146 7.82 2.00 -11.38
CA ASP A 146 8.32 0.67 -11.74
C ASP A 146 7.58 -0.40 -10.94
N ALA A 147 7.43 -0.20 -9.62
CA ALA A 147 6.64 -1.08 -8.76
C ALA A 147 5.19 -1.23 -9.23
N ALA A 148 4.54 -0.12 -9.60
CA ALA A 148 3.12 -0.09 -9.97
C ALA A 148 2.83 -0.78 -11.31
N ARG A 149 3.79 -0.76 -12.25
CA ARG A 149 3.65 -1.35 -13.60
C ARG A 149 3.94 -2.83 -13.67
N GLN A 150 4.70 -3.38 -12.73
CA GLN A 150 5.14 -4.80 -12.77
C GLN A 150 3.99 -5.81 -12.83
N HIS A 151 2.83 -5.48 -12.26
CA HIS A 151 1.71 -6.41 -12.17
C HIS A 151 0.38 -5.74 -12.48
N LYS A 152 -0.51 -6.50 -13.14
CA LYS A 152 -1.90 -6.10 -13.37
C LYS A 152 -2.63 -5.76 -12.08
N ARG A 153 -2.35 -6.51 -11.00
CA ARG A 153 -2.84 -6.28 -9.64
C ARG A 153 -1.77 -6.73 -8.64
N THR A 154 -1.64 -6.04 -7.50
CA THR A 154 -0.78 -6.53 -6.42
C THR A 154 -1.19 -7.95 -6.01
N PRO A 155 -0.24 -8.90 -5.85
CA PRO A 155 -0.55 -10.23 -5.34
C PRO A 155 -1.02 -10.21 -3.88
N TYR A 156 -0.79 -9.11 -3.16
CA TYR A 156 -1.16 -8.95 -1.75
C TYR A 156 -2.59 -8.43 -1.54
N TYR A 157 -3.40 -8.27 -2.61
CA TYR A 157 -4.75 -7.70 -2.55
C TYR A 157 -5.68 -8.34 -1.49
N ILE A 158 -5.51 -9.64 -1.19
CA ILE A 158 -6.28 -10.36 -0.16
C ILE A 158 -5.96 -9.93 1.29
N HIS A 159 -4.87 -9.20 1.49
CA HIS A 159 -4.43 -8.67 2.78
C HIS A 159 -4.81 -7.21 2.97
N HIS A 160 -5.42 -6.60 1.96
CA HIS A 160 -5.85 -5.22 2.01
C HIS A 160 -6.73 -4.96 3.24
N SER A 161 -6.44 -3.86 3.92
CA SER A 161 -7.14 -3.32 5.07
C SER A 161 -7.80 -2.01 4.66
N PRO A 162 -9.11 -2.01 4.35
CA PRO A 162 -9.87 -0.80 4.05
C PRO A 162 -9.90 0.20 5.22
N GLY A 163 -9.73 -0.27 6.46
CA GLY A 163 -9.64 0.57 7.65
C GLY A 163 -8.47 1.55 7.61
N VAL A 164 -7.34 1.19 6.97
CA VAL A 164 -6.17 2.07 6.87
C VAL A 164 -6.44 3.30 5.99
N PRO A 165 -6.86 3.19 4.72
CA PRO A 165 -7.23 4.36 3.91
C PRO A 165 -8.36 5.18 4.53
N ARG A 166 -9.36 4.55 5.15
CA ARG A 166 -10.43 5.27 5.88
C ARG A 166 -9.86 6.11 7.03
N TYR A 167 -8.97 5.55 7.83
CA TYR A 167 -8.29 6.30 8.87
C TYR A 167 -7.42 7.45 8.30
N LEU A 168 -6.68 7.22 7.21
CA LEU A 168 -5.89 8.27 6.55
C LEU A 168 -6.76 9.47 6.14
N ARG A 169 -7.96 9.21 5.57
CA ARG A 169 -8.92 10.28 5.22
C ARG A 169 -9.36 11.07 6.45
N LEU A 170 -9.72 10.37 7.53
CA LEU A 170 -10.17 11.00 8.79
C LEU A 170 -9.07 11.81 9.46
N ALA A 171 -7.86 11.25 9.55
CA ALA A 171 -6.75 11.87 10.27
C ALA A 171 -6.16 13.09 9.55
N LEU A 172 -6.16 13.08 8.21
CA LEU A 172 -5.54 14.13 7.41
C LEU A 172 -6.55 15.09 6.76
N GLY A 173 -7.84 14.76 6.76
CA GLY A 173 -8.86 15.52 6.02
C GLY A 173 -8.62 15.53 4.50
N ARG A 174 -7.89 14.54 3.98
CA ARG A 174 -7.53 14.43 2.56
C ARG A 174 -8.32 13.31 1.90
N ASP A 175 -8.59 13.48 0.61
CA ASP A 175 -9.06 12.36 -0.18
C ASP A 175 -7.93 11.32 -0.38
N VAL A 176 -8.30 10.05 -0.26
CA VAL A 176 -7.42 8.90 -0.47
C VAL A 176 -8.22 7.96 -1.35
N PRO A 177 -7.72 7.51 -2.51
CA PRO A 177 -8.49 6.61 -3.35
C PRO A 177 -8.59 5.21 -2.72
N ASP A 178 -9.63 4.46 -3.05
CA ASP A 178 -9.69 3.01 -2.80
C ASP A 178 -9.03 2.25 -3.96
N PRO A 179 -8.41 1.08 -3.74
CA PRO A 179 -7.86 0.32 -4.84
C PRO A 179 -8.99 -0.23 -5.72
N ALA A 180 -8.77 -0.37 -7.03
CA ALA A 180 -9.84 -0.72 -7.98
C ALA A 180 -10.52 -2.08 -7.72
N TYR A 181 -9.84 -3.00 -7.01
CA TYR A 181 -10.42 -4.29 -6.64
C TYR A 181 -11.26 -4.23 -5.35
N ALA A 182 -11.27 -3.09 -4.63
CA ALA A 182 -12.12 -2.86 -3.46
C ALA A 182 -13.46 -2.21 -3.84
N ALA A 183 -13.58 -1.66 -5.05
CA ALA A 183 -14.87 -1.21 -5.57
C ALA A 183 -15.82 -2.42 -5.67
N PRO A 184 -17.08 -2.30 -5.22
CA PRO A 184 -18.08 -3.33 -5.49
C PRO A 184 -18.15 -3.51 -7.00
N ALA A 185 -18.15 -4.77 -7.45
CA ALA A 185 -18.30 -5.07 -8.87
C ALA A 185 -19.49 -4.26 -9.41
N PRO A 186 -19.36 -3.55 -10.55
CA PRO A 186 -20.47 -2.83 -11.12
C PRO A 186 -21.64 -3.81 -11.21
N ALA A 187 -22.78 -3.43 -10.65
CA ALA A 187 -23.99 -4.23 -10.69
C ALA A 187 -24.14 -4.70 -12.12
N ARG A 188 -24.06 -6.03 -12.35
CA ARG A 188 -24.25 -6.59 -13.69
C ARG A 188 -25.55 -6.01 -14.18
N SER A 189 -25.48 -5.09 -15.15
CA SER A 189 -26.65 -4.61 -15.86
C SER A 189 -27.35 -5.88 -16.31
N GLN A 190 -28.52 -6.16 -15.75
CA GLN A 190 -29.29 -7.32 -16.12
C GLN A 190 -29.44 -7.23 -17.63
N GLY A 191 -28.70 -8.08 -18.33
CA GLY A 191 -28.63 -8.08 -19.77
C GLY A 191 -30.06 -8.16 -20.27
N SER A 192 -30.38 -7.22 -21.17
CA SER A 192 -31.52 -7.27 -22.07
C SER A 192 -31.89 -8.73 -22.33
N GLN A 193 -33.12 -9.08 -21.95
CA GLN A 193 -33.76 -10.29 -22.43
C GLN A 193 -33.50 -10.34 -23.94
N ARG A 194 -32.70 -11.32 -24.38
CA ARG A 194 -32.70 -11.72 -25.78
C ARG A 194 -34.12 -12.17 -26.07
N LEU A 195 -34.91 -11.27 -26.65
CA LEU A 195 -36.10 -11.64 -27.41
C LEU A 195 -35.60 -12.58 -28.51
N LEU A 196 -35.80 -13.88 -28.29
CA LEU A 196 -35.67 -14.86 -29.35
C LEU A 196 -36.71 -14.49 -30.42
N PRO A 197 -36.31 -14.42 -31.71
CA PRO A 197 -37.29 -14.18 -32.77
C PRO A 197 -38.28 -15.33 -32.80
N ARG A 198 -39.58 -14.99 -32.73
CA ARG A 198 -40.66 -15.92 -33.04
C ARG A 198 -40.43 -16.47 -34.45
N GLN A 199 -40.31 -17.79 -34.57
CA GLN A 199 -40.40 -18.44 -35.87
C GLN A 199 -41.83 -18.25 -36.39
N GLN A 200 -41.95 -17.45 -37.45
CA GLN A 200 -43.10 -17.46 -38.34
C GLN A 200 -42.84 -18.47 -39.45
N GLU A 201 -43.83 -19.35 -39.62
CA GLU A 201 -44.31 -19.94 -40.87
C GLU A 201 -43.40 -20.89 -41.67
N SER A 202 -43.91 -22.10 -41.87
CA SER A 202 -44.05 -22.67 -43.21
C SER A 202 -45.25 -23.61 -43.23
N GLN A 203 -46.35 -23.08 -43.79
CA GLN A 203 -47.28 -23.88 -44.59
C GLN A 203 -46.48 -24.46 -45.77
N TRP A 204 -46.76 -25.70 -46.19
CA TRP A 204 -46.84 -26.22 -47.56
C TRP A 204 -46.93 -27.75 -47.48
N GLY A 205 -48.01 -28.32 -48.01
CA GLY A 205 -48.16 -29.76 -48.30
C GLY A 205 -49.31 -30.43 -47.60
#